data_AF-A0A3R9RRB2-F1
#
_entry.id   AF-A0A3R9RRB2-F1
#
_cell.length_a   1.000
_cell.length_b   1.000
_cell.length_c   1.000
_cell.angle_alpha   90.00
_cell.angle_beta   90.00
_cell.angle_gamma   90.00
#
_symmetry.space_group_name_H-M   'P 1'
#
loop_
_entity.id
_entity.type
_entity.pdbx_description
1 polymer ?
#
loop_
_entity_poly.entity_id
_entity_poly.type
_entity_poly.pdbx_seq_one_letter_code
_entity_poly.pdbx_strand_id
1 'polypeptide(L)'
;VVLAVKPQVLANVLRPLKGLLSDKLVISIIAGAEIKTISNLIDSERIVRVMPNTPALVQTGAHGIYATDVVGASDRELTSQILAATGLTIWVNSEAQIDAVTAVSGSGPAYFFYLMESMIRAGKN
;
A
#
# COMPACT_ATOMS: atom_id res chain seq x y z
N VAL A 1 4.75 -1.35 12.63
CA VAL A 1 3.97 -2.59 12.37
C VAL A 1 3.47 -2.55 10.95
N VAL A 2 3.62 -3.63 10.17
CA VAL A 2 3.11 -3.69 8.80
C VAL A 2 1.86 -4.58 8.77
N LEU A 3 0.73 -4.04 8.31
CA LEU A 3 -0.51 -4.77 8.12
C LEU A 3 -0.60 -5.26 6.68
N ALA A 4 -0.49 -6.57 6.50
CA ALA A 4 -0.40 -7.24 5.19
C ALA A 4 -1.40 -8.41 5.07
N VAL A 5 -2.59 -8.27 5.66
CA VAL A 5 -3.63 -9.29 5.60
C VAL A 5 -4.61 -9.03 4.45
N LYS A 6 -5.30 -10.08 4.04
CA LYS A 6 -6.38 -9.96 3.06
C LYS A 6 -7.51 -9.06 3.60
N PRO A 7 -8.10 -8.16 2.78
CA PRO A 7 -9.18 -7.28 3.23
C PRO A 7 -10.37 -8.02 3.86
N GLN A 8 -10.67 -9.23 3.40
CA GLN A 8 -11.78 -10.05 3.88
C GLN A 8 -11.64 -10.46 5.36
N VAL A 9 -10.41 -10.52 5.89
CA VAL A 9 -10.14 -10.92 7.29
C VAL A 9 -9.74 -9.74 8.18
N LEU A 10 -9.74 -8.52 7.64
CA LEU A 10 -9.25 -7.30 8.28
C LEU A 10 -9.81 -7.11 9.70
N ALA A 11 -11.13 -7.13 9.84
CA ALA A 11 -11.80 -6.87 11.12
C ALA A 11 -11.46 -7.95 12.18
N ASN A 12 -11.37 -9.21 11.76
CA ASN A 12 -11.07 -10.33 12.68
C ASN A 12 -9.63 -10.27 13.18
N VAL A 13 -8.70 -9.78 12.36
CA VAL A 13 -7.28 -9.64 12.73
C VAL A 13 -7.03 -8.37 13.55
N LEU A 14 -7.68 -7.25 13.21
CA LEU A 14 -7.39 -5.96 13.86
C LEU A 14 -8.10 -5.76 15.20
N ARG A 15 -9.32 -6.29 15.39
CA ARG A 15 -10.05 -6.11 16.65
C ARG A 15 -9.28 -6.59 17.89
N PRO A 16 -8.61 -7.75 17.88
CA PRO A 16 -7.77 -8.19 19.01
C PRO A 16 -6.55 -7.27 19.27
N LEU A 17 -6.15 -6.45 18.30
CA LEU A 17 -5.01 -5.55 18.41
C LEU A 17 -5.39 -4.15 18.93
N LYS A 18 -6.68 -3.93 19.20
CA LYS A 18 -7.19 -2.64 19.68
C LYS A 18 -6.47 -2.20 20.96
N GLY A 19 -5.92 -0.99 20.95
CA GLY A 19 -5.18 -0.40 22.08
C GLY A 19 -3.75 -0.92 22.26
N LEU A 20 -3.31 -1.94 21.52
CA LEU A 20 -1.94 -2.47 21.59
C LEU A 20 -0.96 -1.71 20.68
N LEU A 21 -1.48 -0.87 19.78
CA LEU A 21 -0.72 -0.19 18.72
C LEU A 21 -0.70 1.34 18.88
N SER A 22 -1.19 1.87 20.00
CA SER A 22 -1.35 3.32 20.20
C SER A 22 -0.02 4.10 20.16
N ASP A 23 1.09 3.46 20.53
CA ASP A 23 2.44 4.04 20.50
C ASP A 23 3.21 3.76 19.20
N LYS A 24 2.63 2.99 18.26
CA LYS A 24 3.35 2.42 17.12
C LYS A 24 2.93 3.07 15.81
N LEU A 25 3.90 3.25 14.92
CA LEU A 25 3.63 3.54 13.51
C LEU A 25 3.06 2.28 12.84
N VAL A 26 1.88 2.41 12.25
CA VAL A 26 1.20 1.35 11.50
C VAL A 26 1.28 1.66 10.02
N ILE A 27 1.86 0.75 9.24
CA ILE A 27 1.92 0.83 7.78
C ILE A 27 0.98 -0.23 7.22
N SER A 28 -0.04 0.16 6.46
CA SER A 28 -1.01 -0.77 5.88
C SER A 28 -0.81 -0.92 4.38
N ILE A 29 -0.62 -2.15 3.90
CA ILE A 29 -0.61 -2.48 2.46
C ILE A 29 -1.92 -3.16 2.00
N ILE A 30 -2.98 -3.01 2.79
CA ILE A 30 -4.26 -3.71 2.57
C ILE A 30 -5.07 -2.94 1.53
N ALA A 31 -5.35 -3.61 0.42
CA ALA A 31 -6.14 -3.04 -0.67
C ALA A 31 -7.55 -2.64 -0.19
N GLY A 32 -7.98 -1.41 -0.52
CA GLY A 32 -9.34 -0.92 -0.26
C GLY A 32 -9.69 -0.67 1.21
N ALA A 33 -8.74 -0.76 2.15
CA ALA A 33 -8.96 -0.44 3.55
C ALA A 33 -8.59 1.02 3.83
N GLU A 34 -9.58 1.86 4.08
CA GLU A 34 -9.37 3.27 4.42
C GLU A 34 -8.70 3.44 5.79
N ILE A 35 -7.92 4.52 5.96
CA ILE A 35 -7.30 4.88 7.25
C ILE A 35 -8.35 4.96 8.35
N LYS A 36 -9.52 5.54 8.06
CA LYS A 36 -10.64 5.63 9.02
C LYS A 36 -11.11 4.26 9.51
N THR A 37 -11.24 3.29 8.60
CA THR A 37 -11.65 1.92 8.94
C THR A 37 -10.60 1.25 9.82
N ILE A 38 -9.32 1.39 9.48
CA ILE A 38 -8.22 0.79 10.25
C ILE A 38 -8.15 1.45 11.63
N SER A 39 -8.16 2.78 11.69
CA SER A 39 -8.11 3.57 12.93
C SER A 39 -9.18 3.14 13.92
N ASN A 40 -10.44 3.02 13.46
CA ASN A 40 -11.55 2.57 14.30
C ASN A 40 -11.37 1.14 14.87
N LEU A 41 -10.66 0.27 14.14
CA LEU A 41 -10.45 -1.12 14.57
C LEU A 41 -9.31 -1.24 15.59
N ILE A 42 -8.26 -0.43 15.47
CA ILE A 42 -7.06 -0.53 16.32
C ILE A 42 -6.95 0.55 17.39
N ASP A 43 -7.78 1.60 17.34
CA ASP A 43 -7.75 2.76 18.24
C ASP A 43 -6.41 3.51 18.17
N SER A 44 -5.99 3.86 16.95
CA SER A 44 -4.76 4.60 16.66
C SER A 44 -4.88 5.37 15.35
N GLU A 45 -4.40 6.61 15.33
CA GLU A 45 -4.38 7.47 14.13
C GLU A 45 -3.01 7.53 13.45
N ARG A 46 -1.98 6.91 14.05
CA ARG A 46 -0.60 6.90 13.53
C ARG A 46 -0.44 5.85 12.42
N ILE A 47 -1.23 6.01 11.36
CA ILE A 47 -1.38 5.06 10.25
C ILE A 47 -0.92 5.69 8.95
N VAL A 48 -0.08 4.96 8.21
CA VAL A 48 0.26 5.25 6.82
C VAL A 48 -0.34 4.17 5.95
N ARG A 49 -1.18 4.57 4.99
CA ARG A 49 -1.72 3.68 3.95
C ARG A 49 -0.75 3.67 2.78
N VAL A 50 -0.44 2.47 2.33
CA VAL A 50 0.48 2.20 1.23
C VAL A 50 -0.23 1.29 0.24
N MET A 51 -0.10 1.58 -1.05
CA MET A 51 -0.48 0.65 -2.08
C MET A 51 0.74 0.24 -2.89
N PRO A 52 1.31 -0.94 -2.61
CA PRO A 52 2.38 -1.51 -3.41
C PRO A 52 1.83 -2.23 -4.66
N ASN A 53 2.74 -2.62 -5.55
CA ASN A 53 2.45 -3.49 -6.69
C ASN A 53 3.41 -4.69 -6.75
N THR A 54 3.13 -5.66 -7.63
CA THR A 54 3.87 -6.93 -7.69
C THR A 54 5.36 -6.83 -8.04
N PRO A 55 5.85 -5.85 -8.83
CA PRO A 55 7.28 -5.66 -9.07
C PRO A 55 8.11 -5.31 -7.82
N ALA A 56 7.48 -5.00 -6.69
CA ALA A 56 8.17 -4.82 -5.41
C ALA A 56 9.02 -6.05 -5.01
N LEU A 57 8.63 -7.26 -5.44
CA LEU A 57 9.37 -8.49 -5.20
C LEU A 57 10.78 -8.49 -5.84
N VAL A 58 10.94 -7.73 -6.92
CA VAL A 58 12.21 -7.56 -7.65
C VAL A 58 12.75 -6.13 -7.50
N GLN A 59 12.35 -5.44 -6.43
CA GLN A 59 12.82 -4.11 -6.04
C GLN A 59 12.52 -2.98 -7.05
N THR A 60 11.59 -3.21 -7.97
CA THR A 60 11.17 -2.21 -8.97
C THR A 60 9.70 -1.84 -8.81
N GLY A 61 9.19 -1.96 -7.58
CA GLY A 61 7.84 -1.59 -7.23
C GLY A 61 7.55 -0.10 -7.44
N ALA A 62 6.28 0.24 -7.47
CA ALA A 62 5.78 1.60 -7.38
C ALA A 62 4.71 1.63 -6.29
N HIS A 63 4.94 2.46 -5.27
CA HIS A 63 4.15 2.51 -4.05
C HIS A 63 3.44 3.86 -3.94
N GLY A 64 2.11 3.85 -3.94
CA GLY A 64 1.31 5.02 -3.56
C GLY A 64 1.24 5.12 -2.04
N ILE A 65 1.51 6.29 -1.47
CA ILE A 65 1.58 6.49 -0.01
C ILE A 65 0.71 7.67 0.39
N TYR A 66 -0.08 7.48 1.44
CA TYR A 66 -0.91 8.51 2.04
C TYR A 66 -0.95 8.35 3.56
N ALA A 67 -0.94 9.49 4.24
CA ALA A 67 -1.17 9.56 5.68
C ALA A 67 -1.87 10.88 5.99
N THR A 68 -2.63 10.90 7.09
CA THR A 68 -3.21 12.13 7.61
C THR A 68 -2.13 13.03 8.23
N ASP A 69 -2.47 14.28 8.53
CA ASP A 69 -1.55 15.25 9.13
C ASP A 69 -1.14 14.90 10.56
N VAL A 70 -1.83 13.94 11.19
CA VAL A 70 -1.47 13.36 12.49
C VAL A 70 -0.13 12.61 12.41
N VAL A 71 0.22 12.06 11.23
CA VAL A 71 1.50 11.39 11.02
C VAL A 71 2.58 12.43 10.74
N GLY A 72 3.47 12.60 11.71
CA GLY A 72 4.56 13.57 11.66
C GLY A 72 5.64 13.25 10.62
N ALA A 73 6.52 14.22 10.38
CA ALA A 73 7.56 14.13 9.35
C ALA A 73 8.50 12.93 9.53
N SER A 74 8.89 12.61 10.77
CA SER A 74 9.78 11.48 11.06
C SER A 74 9.18 10.13 10.65
N ASP A 75 7.87 9.95 10.82
CA ASP A 75 7.17 8.71 10.44
C ASP A 75 6.97 8.60 8.93
N ARG A 76 6.72 9.72 8.27
CA ARG A 76 6.66 9.79 6.80
C ARG A 76 8.02 9.46 6.19
N GLU A 77 9.08 10.02 6.76
CA GLU A 77 10.46 9.74 6.35
C GLU A 77 10.79 8.25 6.57
N LEU A 78 10.52 7.71 7.76
CA LEU A 78 10.73 6.29 8.07
C LEU A 78 9.96 5.38 7.10
N THR A 79 8.70 5.70 6.81
CA THR A 79 7.88 4.91 5.87
C THR A 79 8.47 4.95 4.47
N SER A 80 8.92 6.13 4.02
CA SER A 80 9.54 6.30 2.70
C SER A 80 10.84 5.48 2.61
N GLN A 81 11.68 5.51 3.63
CA GLN A 81 12.92 4.73 3.68
C GLN A 81 12.67 3.22 3.62
N ILE A 82 11.67 2.73 4.35
CA ILE A 82 11.27 1.31 4.32
C ILE A 82 10.83 0.90 2.91
N LEU A 83 9.97 1.70 2.28
CA LEU A 83 9.38 1.35 0.98
C LEU A 83 10.37 1.55 -0.18
N ALA A 84 11.28 2.51 -0.07
CA ALA A 84 12.34 2.75 -1.04
C ALA A 84 13.22 1.51 -1.28
N ALA A 85 13.38 0.64 -0.29
CA ALA A 85 14.09 -0.64 -0.44
C ALA A 85 13.42 -1.60 -1.45
N THR A 86 12.18 -1.33 -1.83
CA THR A 86 11.38 -2.18 -2.72
C THR A 86 10.92 -1.48 -3.99
N GLY A 87 11.30 -0.22 -4.21
CA GLY A 87 10.99 0.53 -5.43
C GLY A 87 10.67 2.00 -5.20
N LEU A 88 9.99 2.60 -6.18
CA LEU A 88 9.60 4.01 -6.19
C LEU A 88 8.48 4.29 -5.18
N THR A 89 8.57 5.42 -4.49
CA THR A 89 7.59 5.87 -3.51
C THR A 89 6.97 7.19 -3.95
N ILE A 90 5.64 7.27 -3.98
CA ILE A 90 4.90 8.46 -4.39
C ILE A 90 3.93 8.84 -3.28
N TRP A 91 4.16 9.99 -2.66
CA TRP A 91 3.21 10.57 -1.72
C TRP A 91 2.07 11.26 -2.47
N VAL A 92 0.84 10.91 -2.12
CA VAL A 92 -0.36 11.53 -2.67
C VAL A 92 -0.99 12.51 -1.68
N ASN A 93 -1.76 13.47 -2.18
CA ASN A 93 -2.32 14.55 -1.38
C ASN A 93 -3.67 14.18 -0.73
N SER A 94 -4.36 13.17 -1.25
CA SER A 94 -5.61 12.67 -0.67
C SER A 94 -5.68 11.16 -0.71
N GLU A 95 -6.45 10.58 0.22
CA GLU A 95 -6.62 9.13 0.29
C GLU A 95 -7.20 8.56 -1.01
N ALA A 96 -8.15 9.27 -1.62
CA ALA A 96 -8.76 8.85 -2.88
C ALA A 96 -7.76 8.74 -4.05
N GLN A 97 -6.64 9.47 -4.00
CA GLN A 97 -5.59 9.36 -5.01
C GLN A 97 -4.81 8.05 -4.89
N ILE A 98 -4.84 7.35 -3.74
CA ILE A 98 -4.25 6.00 -3.65
C ILE A 98 -4.94 5.04 -4.60
N ASP A 99 -6.26 5.13 -4.75
CA ASP A 99 -7.00 4.24 -5.64
C ASP A 99 -6.67 4.52 -7.12
N ALA A 100 -6.35 5.77 -7.47
CA ALA A 100 -5.83 6.11 -8.80
C ALA A 100 -4.42 5.54 -9.02
N VAL A 101 -3.52 5.65 -8.03
CA VAL A 101 -2.20 5.02 -8.09
C VAL A 101 -2.33 3.50 -8.21
N THR A 102 -3.27 2.89 -7.50
CA THR A 102 -3.60 1.47 -7.60
C THR A 102 -3.96 1.07 -9.03
N ALA A 103 -4.87 1.82 -9.65
CA ALA A 103 -5.39 1.49 -10.98
C ALA A 103 -4.27 1.44 -12.03
N VAL A 104 -3.30 2.35 -11.94
CA VAL A 104 -2.18 2.42 -12.88
C VAL A 104 -1.03 1.49 -12.48
N SER A 105 -0.54 1.58 -11.25
CA SER A 105 0.66 0.85 -10.81
C SER A 105 0.39 -0.61 -10.46
N GLY A 106 -0.79 -0.92 -9.92
CA GLY A 106 -1.19 -2.29 -9.56
C GLY A 106 -1.55 -3.13 -10.77
N SER A 107 -2.33 -2.57 -11.71
CA SER A 107 -2.73 -3.27 -12.94
C SER A 107 -1.70 -3.16 -14.06
N GLY A 108 -0.82 -2.14 -14.02
CA GLY A 108 0.19 -1.87 -15.04
C GLY A 108 1.01 -3.09 -15.47
N PRO A 109 1.58 -3.87 -14.53
CA PRO A 109 2.31 -5.09 -14.87
C PRO A 109 1.49 -6.07 -15.71
N ALA A 110 0.20 -6.24 -15.42
CA ALA A 110 -0.68 -7.14 -16.18
C ALA A 110 -0.87 -6.66 -17.63
N TYR A 111 -0.97 -5.35 -17.86
CA TYR A 111 -1.06 -4.81 -19.23
C TYR A 111 0.22 -5.09 -20.03
N PHE A 112 1.39 -4.92 -19.41
CA PHE A 112 2.67 -5.23 -20.04
C PHE A 112 2.83 -6.74 -20.31
N PHE A 113 2.43 -7.59 -19.37
CA PHE A 113 2.44 -9.04 -19.58
C PHE A 113 1.55 -9.44 -20.75
N TYR A 114 0.35 -8.87 -20.85
CA TYR A 114 -0.58 -9.14 -21.94
C TYR A 114 -0.06 -8.64 -23.30
N LEU A 115 0.59 -7.47 -23.33
CA LEU A 115 1.24 -6.96 -24.54
C LEU A 115 2.35 -7.91 -25.01
N MET A 116 3.24 -8.31 -24.11
CA MET A 116 4.34 -9.24 -24.43
C MET A 116 3.81 -10.59 -24.92
N GLU A 117 2.79 -11.15 -24.27
CA GLU A 117 2.14 -12.39 -24.71
C GLU A 117 1.58 -12.25 -26.13
N SER A 118 0.93 -11.12 -26.43
CA SER A 118 0.36 -10.84 -27.75
C SER A 118 1.45 -10.72 -28.82
N MET A 119 2.58 -10.06 -28.52
CA MET A 119 3.73 -9.96 -29.42
C MET A 119 4.38 -11.32 -29.70
N ILE A 120 4.57 -12.14 -28.66
CA ILE A 120 5.11 -13.51 -28.79
C ILE A 120 4.19 -14.36 -29.67
N ARG A 121 2.87 -14.26 -29.49
CA ARG A 121 1.90 -14.98 -30.31
C ARG A 121 1.95 -14.54 -31.77
N ALA A 122 2.12 -13.25 -32.05
CA ALA A 122 2.24 -12.74 -33.40
C ALA A 122 3.51 -13.22 -34.12
N GLY A 123 4.64 -13.34 -33.41
CA GLY A 123 5.93 -13.76 -33.98
C GLY A 123 6.12 -15.27 -34.15
N LYS A 124 5.18 -16.11 -33.71
CA LYS A 124 5.20 -17.58 -33.91
C LYS A 124 4.49 -18.04 -35.20
N ASN A 125 3.87 -17.11 -35.93
CA ASN A 125 3.30 -17.32 -37.26
C ASN A 125 4.25 -16.77 -38.33
#